data_AF-A0A6B2S180-F1
#
_entry.id   AF-A0A6B2S180-F1
#
_cell.length_a   1.000
_cell.length_b   1.000
_cell.length_c   1.000
_cell.angle_alpha   90.00
_cell.angle_beta   90.00
_cell.angle_gamma   90.00
#
_symmetry.space_group_name_H-M   'P 1'
#
loop_
_entity.id
_entity.type
_entity.pdbx_description
1 polymer ?
#
loop_
_entity_poly.entity_id
_entity_poly.type
_entity_poly.pdbx_seq_one_letter_code
_entity_poly.pdbx_strand_id
1 'polypeptide(L)' 'MTRHGARTTALLASFGATRAAATGLRRRFPGGAGRWQRTNYAGRTVDLCAGPATTVGAALGAVAGALP' A
#
# COMPACT_ATOMS: atom_id res chain seq x y z
N MET A 1 6.27 10.73 -23.48
CA MET A 1 6.04 11.53 -22.25
C MET A 1 7.31 12.26 -21.83
N THR A 2 7.22 13.46 -21.22
CA THR A 2 8.40 14.03 -20.54
C THR A 2 8.70 13.20 -19.28
N ARG A 3 9.98 13.12 -18.90
CA ARG A 3 10.41 12.36 -17.71
C ARG A 3 9.68 12.79 -16.42
N HIS A 4 9.16 14.01 -16.37
CA HIS A 4 8.34 14.54 -15.29
C HIS A 4 6.90 13.98 -15.32
N GLY A 5 6.27 13.88 -16.49
CA GLY A 5 4.93 13.29 -16.62
C GLY A 5 4.87 11.83 -16.17
N ALA A 6 5.83 11.00 -16.63
CA ALA A 6 5.90 9.60 -16.23
C ALA A 6 6.12 9.41 -14.71
N ARG A 7 6.94 10.27 -14.09
CA ARG A 7 7.16 10.26 -12.64
C ARG A 7 5.89 10.64 -11.86
N THR A 8 5.18 11.68 -12.29
CA THR A 8 3.91 12.08 -11.64
C THR A 8 2.88 10.94 -11.73
N THR A 9 2.73 10.30 -12.89
CA THR A 9 1.84 9.14 -13.05
C THR A 9 2.22 7.99 -12.13
N ALA A 10 3.52 7.64 -12.05
CA ALA A 10 4.02 6.61 -11.15
C ALA A 10 3.72 6.91 -9.68
N LEU A 11 3.93 8.16 -9.24
CA LEU A 11 3.66 8.58 -7.86
C LEU A 11 2.18 8.56 -7.52
N LEU A 12 1.31 9.04 -8.43
CA LEU A 12 -0.13 9.00 -8.23
C LEU A 12 -0.67 7.57 -8.19
N ALA A 13 -0.20 6.70 -9.09
CA ALA A 13 -0.55 5.28 -9.10
C ALA A 13 -0.12 4.60 -7.79
N SER A 14 1.12 4.82 -7.35
CA SER A 14 1.64 4.27 -6.10
C SER A 14 0.84 4.74 -4.88
N PHE A 15 0.56 6.04 -4.80
CA PHE A 15 -0.23 6.62 -3.72
C PHE A 15 -1.65 6.02 -3.67
N GLY A 16 -2.37 6.05 -4.79
CA GLY A 16 -3.73 5.54 -4.88
C GLY A 16 -3.82 4.05 -4.52
N ALA A 17 -2.91 3.25 -5.08
CA ALA A 17 -2.81 1.82 -4.81
C ALA A 17 -2.53 1.52 -3.33
N THR A 18 -1.57 2.22 -2.71
CA THR A 18 -1.24 2.04 -1.29
C THR A 18 -2.46 2.33 -0.41
N ARG A 19 -3.17 3.43 -0.68
CA ARG A 19 -4.35 3.84 0.10
C ARG A 19 -5.50 2.85 -0.08
N ALA A 20 -5.76 2.39 -1.30
CA ALA A 20 -6.78 1.41 -1.60
C ALA A 20 -6.49 0.07 -0.90
N ALA A 21 -5.26 -0.44 -1.01
CA ALA A 21 -4.84 -1.69 -0.39
C ALA A 21 -4.93 -1.62 1.15
N ALA A 22 -4.42 -0.55 1.77
CA ALA A 22 -4.47 -0.40 3.22
C ALA A 22 -5.91 -0.29 3.76
N THR A 23 -6.80 0.37 3.01
CA THR A 23 -8.22 0.49 3.37
C THR A 23 -8.93 -0.85 3.18
N GLY A 24 -8.66 -1.56 2.09
CA GLY A 24 -9.24 -2.88 1.81
C GLY A 24 -8.88 -3.91 2.87
N LEU A 25 -7.59 -4.01 3.23
CA LEU A 25 -7.14 -4.95 4.26
C LEU A 25 -7.74 -4.64 5.64
N ARG A 26 -7.85 -3.36 6.01
CA ARG A 26 -8.49 -2.95 7.27
C ARG A 26 -9.99 -3.21 7.32
N ARG A 27 -10.68 -3.14 6.17
CA ARG A 27 -12.10 -3.48 6.08
C ARG A 27 -12.33 -4.97 6.28
N ARG A 28 -11.42 -5.81 5.77
CA ARG A 28 -11.51 -7.26 5.89
C ARG A 28 -10.13 -7.87 5.96
N PHE A 29 -9.69 -8.20 7.16
CA PHE A 29 -8.43 -8.91 7.38
C PHE A 29 -8.50 -10.33 6.80
N PRO A 30 -7.70 -10.66 5.76
CA PRO A 30 -7.65 -12.01 5.23
C PRO A 30 -7.14 -12.99 6.29
N GLY A 31 -7.94 -14.00 6.63
CA GLY A 31 -7.61 -14.93 7.72
C GLY A 31 -7.79 -14.38 9.13
N GLY A 32 -8.54 -13.29 9.29
CA GLY A 32 -8.94 -12.72 10.58
C GLY A 32 -7.94 -11.73 11.18
N ALA A 33 -8.42 -10.92 12.13
CA ALA A 33 -7.65 -9.82 12.73
C ALA A 33 -6.36 -10.28 13.43
N GLY A 34 -6.36 -11.47 14.06
CA GLY A 34 -5.19 -12.01 14.78
C GLY A 34 -3.95 -12.24 13.92
N ARG A 35 -4.08 -12.35 12.58
CA ARG A 35 -2.94 -12.44 11.66
C ARG A 35 -2.34 -11.08 11.29
N TRP A 36 -3.12 -10.00 11.46
CA TRP A 36 -2.81 -8.66 10.97
C TRP A 36 -2.60 -7.65 12.09
N GLN A 37 -2.86 -8.03 13.33
CA GLN A 37 -2.69 -7.18 14.49
C GLN A 37 -1.64 -7.75 15.43
N ARG A 38 -0.82 -6.88 16.00
CA ARG A 38 0.10 -7.20 17.09
C ARG A 38 -0.06 -6.20 18.21
N THR A 39 0.21 -6.63 19.43
CA THR A 39 0.34 -5.72 20.57
C THR A 39 1.81 -5.30 20.68
N ASN A 40 2.08 -4.00 20.71
CA ASN A 40 3.44 -3.52 20.94
C ASN A 40 3.82 -3.58 22.43
N TYR A 41 5.08 -3.30 22.76
CA TYR A 41 5.56 -3.28 24.16
C TYR A 41 4.84 -2.29 25.07
N ALA A 42 4.14 -1.29 24.49
CA ALA A 42 3.31 -0.34 25.22
C ALA A 42 1.84 -0.80 25.35
N GLY A 43 1.52 -2.06 25.05
CA GLY A 43 0.17 -2.60 25.15
C GLY A 43 -0.80 -2.13 24.06
N ARG A 44 -0.33 -1.41 23.03
CA ARG A 44 -1.19 -0.87 21.96
C ARG A 44 -1.27 -1.84 20.79
N THR A 45 -2.49 -2.03 20.27
CA THR A 45 -2.73 -2.75 19.02
C THR A 45 -2.17 -1.96 17.84
N VAL A 46 -1.31 -2.59 17.06
CA VAL A 46 -0.78 -2.08 15.80
C VAL A 46 -1.16 -3.01 14.65
N ASP A 47 -1.49 -2.41 13.52
CA ASP A 47 -1.88 -3.12 12.30
C ASP A 47 -0.66 -3.33 11.39
N LEU A 48 -0.52 -4.54 10.84
CA LEU A 48 0.53 -4.98 9.93
C LEU A 48 0.22 -4.70 8.44
N CYS A 49 -0.90 -4.08 8.10
CA CYS A 49 -1.34 -3.77 6.73
C CYS A 49 -0.39 -2.84 5.98
N ALA A 50 0.41 -2.02 6.69
CA ALA A 50 1.24 -1.00 6.07
C ALA A 50 2.26 -1.59 5.09
N GLY A 51 2.93 -2.68 5.46
CA GLY A 51 3.93 -3.34 4.60
C GLY A 51 3.32 -3.83 3.29
N PRO A 52 2.34 -4.76 3.33
CA PRO A 52 1.68 -5.26 2.12
C PRO A 52 1.03 -4.17 1.27
N ALA A 53 0.40 -3.16 1.87
CA ALA A 53 -0.16 -2.04 1.13
C ALA A 53 0.91 -1.24 0.37
N THR A 54 2.07 -1.01 0.99
CA THR A 54 3.20 -0.32 0.37
C THR A 54 3.78 -1.13 -0.78
N THR A 55 3.89 -2.46 -0.63
CA THR A 55 4.34 -3.36 -1.71
C THR A 55 3.46 -3.26 -2.95
N VAL A 56 2.13 -3.27 -2.77
CA VAL A 56 1.17 -3.11 -3.88
C VAL A 56 1.33 -1.75 -4.55
N GLY A 57 1.46 -0.67 -3.77
CA GLY A 57 1.69 0.67 -4.29
C GLY A 57 2.97 0.78 -5.11
N ALA A 58 4.08 0.29 -4.57
CA ALA A 58 5.37 0.30 -5.26
C ALA A 58 5.31 -0.48 -6.59
N ALA A 59 4.69 -1.66 -6.61
CA ALA A 59 4.54 -2.47 -7.81
C ALA A 59 3.71 -1.73 -8.89
N LEU A 60 2.56 -1.16 -8.53
CA LEU A 60 1.71 -0.45 -9.47
C LEU A 60 2.32 0.87 -9.94
N GLY A 61 3.03 1.60 -9.07
CA GLY A 61 3.79 2.79 -9.45
C GLY A 61 4.91 2.48 -10.46
N ALA A 62 5.63 1.38 -10.25
CA ALA A 62 6.67 0.93 -11.18
C ALA A 62 6.10 0.58 -12.56
N VAL A 63 4.97 -0.15 -12.60
CA VAL A 63 4.26 -0.45 -13.86
C VAL A 63 3.78 0.82 -14.53
N ALA A 64 3.14 1.73 -13.78
CA ALA A 64 2.59 2.97 -14.33
C ALA A 64 3.66 3.94 -14.86
N GLY A 65 4.84 3.96 -14.25
CA GLY A 65 5.98 4.75 -14.72
C GLY A 65 6.73 4.15 -15.91
N ALA A 66 6.51 2.85 -16.20
CA ALA A 66 7.09 2.14 -17.34
C ALA A 66 6.17 2.13 -18.57
N LEU A 67 4.91 2.54 -18.43
CA LEU A 67 4.00 2.72 -19.56
C LEU A 67 4.45 3.89 -20.45
N PRO A 68 4.37 3.74 -21.79
CA PRO A 68 4.88 4.72 -22.76
C PRO A 68 4.12 6.06 -22.81
#